data_AF-A0A6L3SZU5-F1
#
_entry.id   AF-A0A6L3SZU5-F1
#
_cell.length_a   1.000
_cell.length_b   1.000
_cell.length_c   1.000
_cell.angle_alpha   90.00
_cell.angle_beta   90.00
_cell.angle_gamma   90.00
#
_symmetry.space_group_name_H-M   'P 1'
#
loop_
_entity.id
_entity.type
_entity.pdbx_description
1 polymer ?
#
loop_
_entity_poly.entity_id
_entity_poly.type
_entity_poly.pdbx_seq_one_letter_code
_entity_poly.pdbx_strand_id
1 'polypeptide(L)'
;MWLEFNRATLLGLSDASLSGHEPACVGGDILAVLDIILREPGIDARRVVVAGSSFGGWNALGGGALNDPRVRGIVNFYGGVQAESCHASGEALRNGAAALGARSRTPSIWFYGDNDHLFPRPTRQAMVRAYRAAGGQAQLVPFGRFLFDSHKLLSFPEGIPVFAPSLDAFLSHLGLPARLTHPEYLPLTSPPASGYARIDDVAAVPDLTEPARASYRSFLAQPFPRAFVIAPGKLAVHRSGGFDPLARCLAECRARSAECHAYAVDDRVVWTPQSPAL
;
A
#
# COMPACT_ATOMS: atom_id res chain seq x y z
N MET A 1 -1.70 -0.48 -10.91
CA MET A 1 -0.47 -0.22 -11.67
C MET A 1 0.60 0.24 -10.68
N TRP A 2 1.44 -0.67 -10.21
CA TRP A 2 2.61 -0.33 -9.41
C TRP A 2 3.84 -0.28 -10.32
N LEU A 3 4.61 0.78 -10.14
CA LEU A 3 5.69 1.27 -10.99
C LEU A 3 6.93 0.37 -10.96
N GLU A 4 7.67 0.40 -12.06
CA GLU A 4 9.01 -0.17 -12.22
C GLU A 4 9.95 0.39 -11.15
N PHE A 5 10.52 -0.50 -10.34
CA PHE A 5 11.64 -0.18 -9.46
C PHE A 5 12.93 -0.61 -10.17
N ASN A 6 13.75 0.36 -10.54
CA ASN A 6 15.01 0.07 -11.22
C ASN A 6 15.89 -0.79 -10.31
N ARG A 7 16.16 -2.02 -10.79
CA ARG A 7 16.94 -3.16 -10.21
C ARG A 7 16.24 -4.17 -9.28
N ALA A 8 14.92 -4.10 -9.09
CA ALA A 8 14.11 -5.21 -8.59
C ALA A 8 12.68 -5.12 -9.13
N THR A 9 12.21 -6.12 -9.89
CA THR A 9 10.84 -6.13 -10.39
C THR A 9 9.90 -6.60 -9.29
N LEU A 10 9.02 -5.70 -8.85
CA LEU A 10 7.87 -6.01 -8.00
C LEU A 10 6.62 -6.04 -8.87
N LEU A 11 6.14 -7.23 -9.23
CA LEU A 11 4.84 -7.35 -9.88
C LEU A 11 3.74 -7.30 -8.82
N GLY A 12 3.07 -6.15 -8.71
CA GLY A 12 1.90 -5.97 -7.84
C GLY A 12 0.60 -6.26 -8.58
N LEU A 13 -0.06 -7.38 -8.25
CA LEU A 13 -1.43 -7.66 -8.71
C LEU A 13 -2.42 -7.00 -7.75
N SER A 14 -3.10 -5.95 -8.21
CA SER A 14 -4.28 -5.38 -7.54
C SER A 14 -5.51 -5.61 -8.43
N ASP A 15 -6.55 -6.24 -7.87
CA ASP A 15 -7.91 -6.42 -8.43
C ASP A 15 -8.00 -6.44 -9.96
N ALA A 16 -7.53 -7.54 -10.56
CA ALA A 16 -8.17 -8.03 -11.78
C ALA A 16 -9.23 -9.04 -11.34
N SER A 17 -10.49 -8.76 -11.69
CA SER A 17 -11.60 -9.68 -11.50
C SER A 17 -11.36 -10.98 -12.27
N LEU A 18 -10.66 -11.93 -11.64
CA LEU A 18 -10.51 -13.31 -12.11
C LEU A 18 -11.30 -14.21 -11.16
N SER A 19 -12.60 -13.92 -11.00
CA SER A 19 -13.54 -14.82 -10.36
C SER A 19 -13.66 -16.07 -11.23
N GLY A 20 -13.06 -17.18 -10.79
CA GLY A 20 -13.30 -18.51 -11.38
C GLY A 20 -12.09 -19.30 -11.87
N HIS A 21 -10.86 -18.80 -11.73
CA HIS A 21 -9.66 -19.54 -12.15
C HIS A 21 -8.91 -20.15 -10.96
N GLU A 22 -8.52 -21.42 -11.06
CA GLU A 22 -7.68 -22.08 -10.06
C GLU A 22 -6.36 -21.30 -9.85
N PRO A 23 -5.78 -21.28 -8.63
CA PRO A 23 -4.51 -20.62 -8.35
C PRO A 23 -3.35 -21.02 -9.29
N ALA A 24 -3.44 -22.20 -9.90
CA ALA A 24 -2.48 -22.69 -10.90
C ALA A 24 -2.55 -21.91 -12.23
N CYS A 25 -3.75 -21.51 -12.69
CA CYS A 25 -3.92 -20.70 -13.89
C CYS A 25 -3.38 -19.29 -13.69
N VAL A 26 -3.68 -18.65 -12.54
CA VAL A 26 -3.19 -17.31 -12.23
C VAL A 26 -1.67 -17.29 -11.99
N GLY A 27 -1.11 -18.37 -11.43
CA GLY A 27 0.34 -18.53 -11.34
C GLY A 27 1.01 -18.54 -12.72
N GLY A 28 0.40 -19.20 -13.72
CA GLY A 28 0.88 -19.21 -15.10
C GLY A 28 0.92 -17.82 -15.72
N ASP A 29 -0.11 -17.01 -15.49
CA ASP A 29 -0.18 -15.62 -15.97
C ASP A 29 0.93 -14.76 -15.36
N ILE A 30 1.27 -14.95 -14.07
CA ILE A 30 2.40 -14.27 -13.42
C ILE A 30 3.71 -14.57 -14.15
N LEU A 31 3.95 -15.83 -14.51
CA LEU A 31 5.17 -16.21 -15.21
C LEU A 31 5.20 -15.68 -16.65
N ALA A 32 4.05 -15.67 -17.34
CA ALA A 32 3.94 -15.10 -18.68
C ALA A 32 4.23 -13.59 -18.68
N VAL A 33 3.74 -12.85 -17.67
CA VAL A 33 4.06 -11.43 -17.51
C VAL A 33 5.54 -11.22 -17.20
N LEU A 34 6.16 -12.08 -16.38
CA LEU A 34 7.60 -12.06 -16.16
C LEU A 34 8.39 -12.26 -17.45
N ASP A 35 7.97 -13.16 -18.35
CA ASP A 35 8.65 -13.38 -19.64
C ASP A 35 8.67 -12.15 -20.54
N ILE A 36 7.69 -11.25 -20.39
CA ILE A 36 7.61 -9.98 -21.11
C ILE A 36 8.47 -8.93 -20.42
N ILE A 37 8.22 -8.68 -19.13
CA ILE A 37 8.85 -7.58 -18.38
C ILE A 37 10.36 -7.77 -18.26
N LEU A 38 10.84 -9.01 -18.14
CA LEU A 38 12.27 -9.28 -18.02
C LEU A 38 13.05 -9.02 -19.32
N ARG A 39 12.38 -8.62 -20.41
CA ARG A 39 13.03 -8.15 -21.65
C ARG A 39 13.29 -6.65 -21.64
N GLU A 40 12.68 -5.90 -20.72
CA GLU A 40 12.85 -4.45 -20.65
C GLU A 40 14.27 -4.08 -20.18
N PRO A 41 14.98 -3.20 -20.90
CA PRO A 41 16.29 -2.72 -20.49
C PRO A 41 16.26 -2.08 -19.09
N GLY A 42 17.16 -2.52 -18.20
CA GLY A 42 17.27 -2.00 -16.84
C GLY A 42 16.67 -2.91 -15.76
N ILE A 43 15.91 -3.93 -16.16
CA ILE A 43 15.37 -4.93 -15.24
C ILE A 43 16.35 -6.10 -15.03
N ASP A 44 16.71 -6.41 -13.78
CA ASP A 44 17.58 -7.56 -13.47
C ASP A 44 16.74 -8.82 -13.19
N ALA A 45 16.69 -9.71 -14.18
CA ALA A 45 15.97 -10.98 -14.13
C ALA A 45 16.42 -11.95 -13.02
N ARG A 46 17.54 -11.69 -12.33
CA ARG A 46 18.02 -12.49 -11.19
C ARG A 46 17.51 -11.99 -9.84
N ARG A 47 16.80 -10.86 -9.82
CA ARG A 47 16.35 -10.13 -8.63
C ARG A 47 14.83 -9.89 -8.68
N VAL A 48 14.05 -10.94 -8.92
CA VAL A 48 12.59 -10.85 -9.02
C VAL A 48 11.93 -11.18 -7.68
N VAL A 49 10.97 -10.35 -7.27
CA VAL A 49 10.07 -10.60 -6.14
C VAL A 49 8.64 -10.44 -6.62
N VAL A 50 7.78 -11.40 -6.30
CA VAL A 50 6.35 -11.28 -6.61
C VAL A 50 5.62 -10.83 -5.36
N ALA A 51 4.84 -9.76 -5.45
CA ALA A 51 4.11 -9.22 -4.32
C ALA A 51 2.63 -9.05 -4.65
N GLY A 52 1.80 -9.23 -3.64
CA GLY A 52 0.38 -9.02 -3.82
C GLY A 52 -0.31 -8.67 -2.53
N SER A 53 -1.45 -8.02 -2.67
CA SER A 53 -2.34 -7.69 -1.57
C SER A 53 -3.68 -8.37 -1.72
N SER A 54 -4.29 -8.82 -0.63
CA SER A 54 -5.61 -9.48 -0.65
C SER A 54 -5.64 -10.68 -1.62
N PHE A 55 -6.59 -10.74 -2.57
CA PHE A 55 -6.60 -11.77 -3.60
C PHE A 55 -5.28 -11.85 -4.39
N GLY A 56 -4.65 -10.71 -4.68
CA GLY A 56 -3.34 -10.65 -5.30
C GLY A 56 -2.24 -11.31 -4.46
N GLY A 57 -2.31 -11.19 -3.12
CA GLY A 57 -1.37 -11.82 -2.19
C GLY A 57 -1.50 -13.35 -2.19
N TRP A 58 -2.73 -13.84 -2.31
CA TRP A 58 -2.97 -15.28 -2.50
C TRP A 58 -2.41 -15.79 -3.84
N ASN A 59 -2.61 -15.03 -4.92
CA ASN A 59 -2.08 -15.38 -6.23
C ASN A 59 -0.55 -15.33 -6.28
N ALA A 60 0.08 -14.41 -5.54
CA ALA A 60 1.53 -14.37 -5.38
C ALA A 60 2.07 -15.67 -4.74
N LEU A 61 1.36 -16.24 -3.76
CA LEU A 61 1.70 -17.57 -3.21
C LEU A 61 1.51 -18.68 -4.25
N GLY A 62 0.48 -18.58 -5.10
CA GLY A 62 0.29 -19.43 -6.28
C GLY A 62 1.49 -19.41 -7.23
N GLY A 63 1.98 -18.22 -7.59
CA GLY A 63 3.20 -18.06 -8.39
C GLY A 63 4.43 -18.66 -7.71
N GLY A 64 4.58 -18.46 -6.40
CA GLY A 64 5.64 -19.10 -5.60
C GLY A 64 5.56 -20.63 -5.55
N ALA A 65 4.39 -21.23 -5.75
CA ALA A 65 4.21 -22.68 -5.82
C ALA A 65 4.64 -23.29 -7.17
N LEU A 66 4.92 -22.45 -8.19
CA LEU A 66 5.47 -22.88 -9.47
C LEU A 66 7.00 -23.05 -9.44
N ASN A 67 7.67 -22.55 -8.39
CA ASN A 67 9.13 -22.67 -8.19
C ASN A 67 9.97 -22.16 -9.38
N ASP A 68 9.54 -21.08 -10.02
CA ASP A 68 10.34 -20.44 -11.07
C ASP A 68 11.66 -19.92 -10.45
N PRO A 69 12.83 -20.33 -10.97
CA PRO A 69 14.13 -19.99 -10.38
C PRO A 69 14.45 -18.49 -10.42
N ARG A 70 13.73 -17.70 -11.22
CA ARG A 70 13.87 -16.24 -11.28
C ARG A 70 13.26 -15.59 -10.04
N VAL A 71 12.20 -16.17 -9.48
CA VAL A 71 11.46 -15.63 -8.33
C VAL A 71 12.22 -15.93 -7.04
N ARG A 72 12.82 -14.89 -6.45
CA ARG A 72 13.68 -15.01 -5.26
C ARG A 72 12.91 -14.93 -3.94
N GLY A 73 11.73 -14.29 -3.95
CA GLY A 73 10.89 -14.15 -2.78
C GLY A 73 9.45 -13.80 -3.14
N ILE A 74 8.53 -14.11 -2.22
CA ILE A 74 7.12 -13.73 -2.30
C ILE A 74 6.76 -12.78 -1.15
N VAL A 75 6.03 -11.70 -1.45
CA VAL A 75 5.50 -10.77 -0.44
C VAL A 75 3.97 -10.83 -0.45
N ASN A 76 3.41 -11.36 0.61
CA ASN A 76 1.97 -11.50 0.79
C ASN A 76 1.45 -10.47 1.80
N PHE A 77 0.77 -9.43 1.31
CA PHE A 77 0.05 -8.49 2.15
C PHE A 77 -1.39 -8.96 2.35
N TYR A 78 -1.73 -9.38 3.58
CA TYR A 78 -3.09 -9.73 4.02
C TYR A 78 -3.86 -10.60 3.01
N GLY A 79 -3.17 -11.55 2.35
CA GLY A 79 -3.73 -12.26 1.22
C GLY A 79 -4.64 -13.41 1.57
N GLY A 80 -5.60 -13.68 0.70
CA GLY A 80 -6.57 -14.76 0.84
C GLY A 80 -7.60 -14.67 -0.28
N VAL A 81 -8.49 -15.66 -0.34
CA VAL A 81 -9.63 -15.67 -1.27
C VAL A 81 -10.92 -15.62 -0.49
N GLN A 82 -11.77 -14.65 -0.80
CA GLN A 82 -13.13 -14.60 -0.32
C GLN A 82 -13.98 -14.12 -1.51
N ALA A 83 -14.75 -15.02 -2.11
CA ALA A 83 -15.67 -14.65 -3.19
C ALA A 83 -17.08 -14.48 -2.61
N GLU A 84 -17.85 -13.52 -3.11
CA GLU A 84 -19.26 -13.34 -2.72
C GLU A 84 -20.12 -14.57 -3.03
N SER A 85 -19.81 -15.28 -4.12
CA SER A 85 -20.48 -16.52 -4.53
C SER A 85 -19.87 -17.79 -3.93
N CYS A 86 -18.71 -17.67 -3.27
CA CYS A 86 -18.02 -18.77 -2.61
C CYS A 86 -17.21 -18.18 -1.45
N HIS A 87 -17.86 -18.04 -0.29
CA HIS A 87 -17.15 -17.75 0.93
C HIS A 87 -16.24 -18.94 1.23
N ALA A 88 -14.96 -18.83 0.86
CA ALA A 88 -13.98 -19.81 1.27
C ALA A 88 -14.02 -19.85 2.80
N SER A 89 -14.51 -20.96 3.35
CA SER A 89 -14.49 -21.14 4.79
C SER A 89 -13.04 -21.02 5.29
N GLY A 90 -12.85 -20.67 6.56
CA GLY A 90 -11.49 -20.66 7.14
C GLY A 90 -10.76 -22.00 6.95
N GLU A 91 -11.51 -23.10 6.82
CA GLU A 91 -11.00 -24.42 6.46
C GLU A 91 -10.54 -24.51 4.99
N ALA A 92 -11.31 -24.01 4.03
CA ALA A 92 -10.90 -23.99 2.63
C ALA A 92 -9.61 -23.17 2.44
N LEU A 93 -9.50 -22.01 3.09
CA LEU A 93 -8.27 -21.20 3.10
C LEU A 93 -7.09 -21.92 3.75
N ARG A 94 -7.32 -22.60 4.87
CA ARG A 94 -6.29 -23.43 5.52
C ARG A 94 -5.79 -24.54 4.58
N ASN A 95 -6.70 -25.26 3.93
CA ASN A 95 -6.36 -26.38 3.04
C ASN A 95 -5.65 -25.89 1.78
N GLY A 96 -6.12 -24.79 1.19
CA GLY A 96 -5.43 -24.12 0.07
C GLY A 96 -4.02 -23.66 0.45
N ALA A 97 -3.84 -23.10 1.65
CA ALA A 97 -2.53 -22.70 2.14
C ALA A 97 -1.60 -23.91 2.32
N ALA A 98 -2.10 -25.04 2.84
CA ALA A 98 -1.33 -26.29 2.90
C ALA A 98 -0.90 -26.76 1.50
N ALA A 99 -1.82 -26.77 0.53
CA ALA A 99 -1.53 -27.20 -0.84
C ALA A 99 -0.47 -26.32 -1.52
N LEU A 100 -0.54 -25.00 -1.33
CA LEU A 100 0.48 -24.06 -1.81
C LEU A 100 1.83 -24.29 -1.12
N GLY A 101 1.82 -24.49 0.20
CA GLY A 101 3.03 -24.75 0.99
C GLY A 101 3.75 -26.04 0.60
N ALA A 102 2.99 -27.11 0.32
CA ALA A 102 3.55 -28.39 -0.13
C ALA A 102 4.38 -28.26 -1.42
N ARG A 103 3.96 -27.36 -2.31
CA ARG A 103 4.55 -27.16 -3.63
C ARG A 103 5.63 -26.09 -3.64
N SER A 104 5.51 -25.05 -2.83
CA SER A 104 6.44 -23.92 -2.87
C SER A 104 7.78 -24.23 -2.19
N ARG A 105 8.86 -23.73 -2.79
CA ARG A 105 10.22 -23.70 -2.26
C ARG A 105 10.76 -22.29 -2.11
N THR A 106 10.01 -21.29 -2.59
CA THR A 106 10.37 -19.89 -2.56
C THR A 106 10.12 -19.31 -1.16
N PRO A 107 11.10 -18.62 -0.54
CA PRO A 107 10.89 -17.89 0.71
C PRO A 107 9.76 -16.86 0.56
N SER A 108 8.93 -16.71 1.58
CA SER A 108 7.85 -15.73 1.58
C SER A 108 7.74 -14.97 2.90
N ILE A 109 7.27 -13.72 2.83
CA ILE A 109 6.94 -12.88 3.99
C ILE A 109 5.46 -12.47 3.92
N TRP A 110 4.78 -12.55 5.06
CA TRP A 110 3.32 -12.47 5.19
C TRP A 110 2.97 -11.40 6.21
N PHE A 111 2.31 -10.32 5.78
CA PHE A 111 1.90 -9.21 6.64
C PHE A 111 0.41 -9.33 6.98
N TYR A 112 0.07 -9.49 8.25
CA TYR A 112 -1.33 -9.52 8.69
C TYR A 112 -1.54 -8.79 10.01
N GLY A 113 -2.64 -8.04 10.09
CA GLY A 113 -3.06 -7.36 11.32
C GLY A 113 -4.12 -8.13 12.11
N ASP A 114 -4.54 -7.54 13.23
CA ASP A 114 -5.50 -8.12 14.16
C ASP A 114 -6.94 -7.67 13.92
N ASN A 115 -7.15 -6.53 13.26
CA ASN A 115 -8.46 -5.97 12.93
C ASN A 115 -8.82 -6.13 11.44
N ASP A 116 -8.32 -7.18 10.78
CA ASP A 116 -8.69 -7.53 9.40
C ASP A 116 -10.08 -8.17 9.41
N HIS A 117 -11.05 -7.54 8.73
CA HIS A 117 -12.43 -8.02 8.70
C HIS A 117 -12.64 -9.21 7.76
N LEU A 118 -11.80 -9.37 6.73
CA LEU A 118 -11.89 -10.47 5.76
C LEU A 118 -11.18 -11.72 6.28
N PHE A 119 -9.99 -11.52 6.85
CA PHE A 119 -9.10 -12.60 7.29
C PHE A 119 -8.76 -12.47 8.78
N PRO A 120 -9.74 -12.74 9.68
CA PRO A 120 -9.56 -12.56 11.11
C PRO A 120 -8.45 -13.44 11.67
N ARG A 121 -7.92 -13.06 12.84
CA ARG A 121 -6.76 -13.69 13.50
C ARG A 121 -6.76 -15.23 13.49
N PRO A 122 -7.84 -15.95 13.83
CA PRO A 122 -7.85 -17.41 13.79
C PRO A 122 -7.61 -17.97 12.38
N THR A 123 -8.22 -17.37 11.35
CA THR A 123 -8.10 -17.80 9.95
C THR A 123 -6.68 -17.63 9.44
N ARG A 124 -6.09 -16.43 9.56
CA ARG A 124 -4.72 -16.17 9.10
C ARG A 124 -3.68 -17.05 9.80
N GLN A 125 -3.87 -17.31 11.09
CA GLN A 125 -2.98 -18.20 11.84
C GLN A 125 -3.10 -19.65 11.38
N ALA A 126 -4.32 -20.11 11.08
CA ALA A 126 -4.53 -21.44 10.51
C ALA A 126 -3.85 -21.59 9.14
N MET A 127 -3.97 -20.59 8.27
CA MET A 127 -3.32 -20.58 6.95
C MET A 127 -1.79 -20.65 7.06
N VAL A 128 -1.15 -19.77 7.84
CA VAL A 128 0.31 -19.77 7.99
C VAL A 128 0.82 -21.08 8.58
N ARG A 129 0.13 -21.62 9.61
CA ARG A 129 0.51 -22.91 10.21
C ARG A 129 0.41 -24.03 9.20
N ALA A 130 -0.66 -24.09 8.43
CA ALA A 130 -0.88 -25.13 7.43
C ALA A 130 0.15 -25.05 6.29
N TYR A 131 0.44 -23.84 5.79
CA TYR A 131 1.46 -23.59 4.78
C TYR A 131 2.85 -24.06 5.25
N ARG A 132 3.25 -23.70 6.47
CA ARG A 132 4.54 -24.11 7.06
C ARG A 132 4.61 -25.61 7.33
N ALA A 133 3.54 -26.20 7.88
CA ALA A 133 3.49 -27.63 8.17
C ALA A 133 3.61 -28.50 6.90
N ALA A 134 3.14 -27.98 5.76
CA ALA A 134 3.29 -28.62 4.47
C ALA A 134 4.69 -28.45 3.83
N GLY A 135 5.60 -27.69 4.45
CA GLY A 135 6.97 -27.48 3.97
C GLY A 135 7.22 -26.11 3.34
N GLY A 136 6.21 -25.24 3.28
CA GLY A 136 6.35 -23.89 2.75
C GLY A 136 7.14 -22.97 3.69
N GLN A 137 7.96 -22.08 3.12
CA GLN A 137 8.75 -21.10 3.87
C GLN A 137 8.00 -19.78 3.97
N ALA A 138 7.43 -19.48 5.14
CA ALA A 138 6.72 -18.23 5.39
C ALA A 138 7.23 -17.54 6.66
N GLN A 139 7.61 -16.27 6.59
CA GLN A 139 7.81 -15.38 7.73
C GLN A 139 6.51 -14.61 7.97
N LEU A 140 5.86 -14.84 9.12
CA LEU A 140 4.69 -14.05 9.51
C LEU A 140 5.14 -12.79 10.26
N VAL A 141 4.66 -11.63 9.80
CA VAL A 141 4.76 -10.34 10.48
C VAL A 141 3.38 -9.97 11.01
N PRO A 142 3.08 -10.29 12.28
CA PRO A 142 1.86 -9.83 12.93
C PRO A 142 2.06 -8.40 13.42
N PHE A 143 1.41 -7.43 12.78
CA PHE A 143 1.63 -6.00 13.09
C PHE A 143 0.57 -5.38 14.01
N GLY A 144 -0.30 -6.18 14.61
CA GLY A 144 -1.32 -5.69 15.53
C GLY A 144 -2.48 -5.00 14.81
N ARG A 145 -3.09 -4.01 15.47
CA ARG A 145 -4.18 -3.22 14.89
C ARG A 145 -3.61 -2.15 13.97
N PHE A 146 -4.25 -1.95 12.83
CA PHE A 146 -3.92 -0.86 11.91
C PHE A 146 -5.16 -0.04 11.59
N LEU A 147 -5.11 1.25 11.94
CA LEU A 147 -6.18 2.22 11.80
C LEU A 147 -7.56 1.59 12.16
N PHE A 148 -8.54 1.73 11.27
CA PHE A 148 -9.86 1.11 11.41
C PHE A 148 -9.92 -0.31 10.87
N ASP A 149 -9.05 -0.68 9.92
CA ASP A 149 -9.02 -2.00 9.28
C ASP A 149 -7.61 -2.32 8.74
N SER A 150 -7.02 -3.42 9.19
CA SER A 150 -5.68 -3.83 8.75
C SER A 150 -5.63 -4.35 7.31
N HIS A 151 -6.78 -4.67 6.71
CA HIS A 151 -6.85 -4.99 5.29
C HIS A 151 -6.53 -3.78 4.38
N LYS A 152 -6.45 -2.58 4.98
CA LYS A 152 -6.12 -1.31 4.31
C LYS A 152 -4.66 -0.90 4.49
N LEU A 153 -3.77 -1.77 4.96
CA LEU A 153 -2.37 -1.43 5.26
C LEU A 153 -1.67 -0.70 4.09
N LEU A 154 -1.86 -1.12 2.84
CA LEU A 154 -1.24 -0.44 1.68
C LEU A 154 -2.02 0.77 1.15
N SER A 155 -3.22 1.02 1.66
CA SER A 155 -4.06 2.14 1.24
C SER A 155 -3.68 3.47 1.89
N PHE A 156 -2.82 3.42 2.92
CA PHE A 156 -2.53 4.54 3.80
C PHE A 156 -1.01 4.68 4.02
N PRO A 157 -0.49 5.91 4.07
CA PRO A 157 0.95 6.16 4.24
C PRO A 157 1.48 5.65 5.59
N GLU A 158 0.64 5.59 6.61
CA GLU A 158 0.95 5.02 7.93
C GLU A 158 1.33 3.54 7.85
N GLY A 159 1.00 2.85 6.76
CA GLY A 159 1.41 1.46 6.53
C GLY A 159 2.90 1.32 6.25
N ILE A 160 3.56 2.32 5.64
CA ILE A 160 4.98 2.27 5.28
C ILE A 160 5.87 1.95 6.48
N PRO A 161 5.84 2.70 7.60
CA PRO A 161 6.67 2.38 8.76
C PRO A 161 6.34 1.02 9.40
N VAL A 162 5.15 0.48 9.15
CA VAL A 162 4.73 -0.84 9.66
C VAL A 162 5.37 -1.97 8.87
N PHE A 163 5.34 -1.93 7.53
CA PHE A 163 5.84 -3.05 6.72
C PHE A 163 7.28 -2.89 6.25
N ALA A 164 7.74 -1.66 5.97
CA ALA A 164 9.01 -1.43 5.27
C ALA A 164 10.22 -2.03 6.01
N PRO A 165 10.39 -1.88 7.34
CA PRO A 165 11.56 -2.45 8.03
C PRO A 165 11.64 -3.98 7.92
N SER A 166 10.50 -4.67 8.01
CA SER A 166 10.47 -6.13 7.89
C SER A 166 10.65 -6.59 6.45
N LEU A 167 10.11 -5.84 5.48
CA LEU A 167 10.30 -6.10 4.06
C LEU A 167 11.78 -5.90 3.67
N ASP A 168 12.40 -4.82 4.10
CA ASP A 168 13.81 -4.52 3.83
C ASP A 168 14.73 -5.59 4.42
N ALA A 169 14.45 -6.05 5.64
CA ALA A 169 15.18 -7.16 6.26
C ALA A 169 15.02 -8.46 5.47
N PHE A 170 13.81 -8.76 4.99
CA PHE A 170 13.53 -9.94 4.17
C PHE A 170 14.26 -9.87 2.82
N LEU A 171 14.20 -8.74 2.11
CA LEU A 171 14.91 -8.53 0.86
C LEU A 171 16.43 -8.65 1.05
N SER A 172 16.96 -8.05 2.12
CA SER A 172 18.39 -8.16 2.47
C SER A 172 18.81 -9.60 2.74
N HIS A 173 17.99 -10.38 3.45
CA HIS A 173 18.25 -11.80 3.72
C HIS A 173 18.30 -12.64 2.42
N LEU A 174 17.56 -12.24 1.38
CA LEU A 174 17.60 -12.87 0.05
C LEU A 174 18.78 -12.39 -0.82
N GLY A 175 19.61 -11.48 -0.32
CA GLY A 175 20.69 -10.83 -1.06
C GLY A 175 20.18 -9.82 -2.09
N LEU A 176 18.98 -9.29 -1.90
CA LEU A 176 18.36 -8.30 -2.79
C LEU A 176 18.56 -6.87 -2.25
N PRO A 177 18.50 -5.85 -3.13
CA PRO A 177 18.51 -4.45 -2.69
C PRO A 177 17.32 -4.14 -1.79
N ALA A 178 17.59 -3.47 -0.67
CA ALA A 178 16.60 -3.04 0.32
C ALA A 178 16.78 -1.55 0.68
N ARG A 179 17.21 -0.76 -0.31
CA ARG A 179 17.42 0.69 -0.16
C ARG A 179 16.41 1.42 -1.02
N LEU A 180 15.85 2.50 -0.48
CA LEU A 180 15.04 3.43 -1.24
C LEU A 180 15.85 4.06 -2.38
N THR A 181 15.46 3.76 -3.62
CA THR A 181 16.06 4.33 -4.84
C THR A 181 15.15 5.37 -5.50
N HIS A 182 13.85 5.31 -5.24
CA HIS A 182 12.83 6.18 -5.84
C HIS A 182 11.97 6.85 -4.75
N PRO A 183 12.53 7.78 -3.96
CA PRO A 183 11.78 8.51 -2.94
C PRO A 183 10.58 9.28 -3.51
N GLU A 184 10.58 9.60 -4.80
CA GLU A 184 9.48 10.28 -5.51
C GLU A 184 8.18 9.49 -5.59
N TYR A 185 8.22 8.17 -5.36
CA TYR A 185 7.02 7.32 -5.29
C TYR A 185 6.47 7.16 -3.87
N LEU A 186 7.15 7.70 -2.87
CA LEU A 186 6.67 7.75 -1.50
C LEU A 186 5.74 8.94 -1.29
N PRO A 187 4.81 8.85 -0.33
CA PRO A 187 3.92 9.95 0.00
C PRO A 187 4.73 11.16 0.46
N LEU A 188 4.27 12.36 0.10
CA LEU A 188 4.88 13.59 0.57
C LEU A 188 4.90 13.62 2.08
N THR A 189 6.08 13.94 2.63
CA THR A 189 6.23 14.12 4.07
C THR A 189 5.41 15.32 4.50
N SER A 190 4.46 15.09 5.41
CA SER A 190 3.67 16.15 6.02
C SER A 190 4.62 17.12 6.77
N PRO A 191 4.57 18.43 6.50
CA PRO A 191 5.35 19.38 7.27
C PRO A 191 4.95 19.35 8.76
N PRO A 192 5.85 19.72 9.69
CA PRO A 192 5.51 19.81 11.10
C PRO A 192 4.41 20.87 11.33
N ALA A 193 3.72 20.76 12.47
CA ALA A 193 2.77 21.79 12.88
C ALA A 193 3.49 23.14 12.99
N SER A 194 2.92 24.18 12.37
CA SER A 194 3.56 25.50 12.32
C SER A 194 3.28 26.34 13.57
N GLY A 195 2.27 25.98 14.37
CA GLY A 195 1.79 26.78 15.48
C GLY A 195 1.02 28.04 15.06
N TYR A 196 0.73 28.22 13.77
CA TYR A 196 0.06 29.42 13.25
C TYR A 196 -1.36 29.60 13.79
N ALA A 197 -2.16 28.53 13.84
CA ALA A 197 -3.54 28.57 14.30
C ALA A 197 -4.01 27.20 14.82
N ARG A 198 -5.12 27.19 15.56
CA ARG A 198 -5.84 25.95 15.86
C ARG A 198 -6.47 25.39 14.58
N ILE A 199 -6.55 24.06 14.46
CA ILE A 199 -7.13 23.41 13.29
C ILE A 199 -8.60 23.78 13.08
N ASP A 200 -9.36 24.00 14.16
CA ASP A 200 -10.78 24.35 14.12
C ASP A 200 -11.05 25.85 13.91
N ASP A 201 -10.00 26.69 13.84
CA ASP A 201 -10.13 28.11 13.55
C ASP A 201 -10.29 28.36 12.04
N VAL A 202 -11.54 28.31 11.59
CA VAL A 202 -11.91 28.61 10.19
C VAL A 202 -11.63 30.08 9.83
N ALA A 203 -11.59 30.98 10.81
CA ALA A 203 -11.34 32.40 10.58
C ALA A 203 -9.88 32.66 10.24
N ALA A 204 -8.96 31.91 10.84
CA ALA A 204 -7.51 32.04 10.66
C ALA A 204 -6.99 31.64 9.27
N VAL A 205 -7.76 30.89 8.48
CA VAL A 205 -7.33 30.50 7.13
C VAL A 205 -7.22 31.75 6.24
N PRO A 206 -6.04 32.04 5.67
CA PRO A 206 -5.80 33.26 4.89
C PRO A 206 -6.74 33.40 3.69
N ASP A 207 -7.26 34.61 3.49
CA ASP A 207 -7.92 35.07 2.27
C ASP A 207 -9.01 34.14 1.70
N LEU A 208 -9.75 33.44 2.55
CA LEU A 208 -10.85 32.58 2.09
C LEU A 208 -12.17 33.35 1.86
N THR A 209 -12.85 33.00 0.75
CA THR A 209 -14.27 33.32 0.54
C THR A 209 -15.17 32.39 1.35
N GLU A 210 -16.45 32.73 1.53
CA GLU A 210 -17.40 31.85 2.24
C GLU A 210 -17.49 30.43 1.65
N PRO A 211 -17.56 30.23 0.31
CA PRO A 211 -17.49 28.88 -0.26
C PRO A 211 -16.21 28.12 0.12
N ALA A 212 -15.06 28.80 0.16
CA ALA A 212 -13.81 28.19 0.56
C ALA A 212 -13.77 27.89 2.08
N ARG A 213 -14.37 28.74 2.92
CA ARG A 213 -14.56 28.46 4.35
C ARG A 213 -15.47 27.25 4.56
N ALA A 214 -16.54 27.11 3.77
CA ALA A 214 -17.38 25.91 3.78
C ALA A 214 -16.59 24.65 3.35
N SER A 215 -15.72 24.76 2.34
CA SER A 215 -14.79 23.69 1.95
C SER A 215 -13.84 23.31 3.10
N TYR A 216 -13.35 24.29 3.87
CA TYR A 216 -12.53 24.02 5.05
C TYR A 216 -13.32 23.30 6.15
N ARG A 217 -14.57 23.71 6.43
CA ARG A 217 -15.45 22.97 7.36
C ARG A 217 -15.70 21.53 6.89
N SER A 218 -15.89 21.32 5.58
CA SER A 218 -15.99 19.98 4.99
C SER A 218 -14.73 19.16 5.24
N PHE A 219 -13.55 19.75 5.02
CA PHE A 219 -12.25 19.15 5.32
C PHE A 219 -12.14 18.72 6.79
N LEU A 220 -12.56 19.56 7.74
CA LEU A 220 -12.53 19.24 9.18
C LEU A 220 -13.41 18.03 9.56
N ALA A 221 -14.41 17.70 8.75
CA ALA A 221 -15.26 16.53 8.96
C ALA A 221 -14.76 15.25 8.26
N GLN A 222 -13.72 15.34 7.42
CA GLN A 222 -13.21 14.18 6.68
C GLN A 222 -12.37 13.26 7.58
N PRO A 223 -12.34 11.94 7.30
CA PRO A 223 -11.43 11.01 7.97
C PRO A 223 -9.96 11.29 7.61
N PHE A 224 -9.05 10.73 8.40
CA PHE A 224 -7.61 10.73 8.07
C PHE A 224 -7.27 9.62 7.05
N PRO A 225 -6.17 9.81 6.29
CA PRO A 225 -5.37 11.02 6.18
C PRO A 225 -6.08 12.06 5.29
N ARG A 226 -5.85 13.35 5.53
CA ARG A 226 -6.48 14.44 4.77
C ARG A 226 -5.55 15.62 4.62
N ALA A 227 -5.73 16.40 3.56
CA ALA A 227 -4.96 17.62 3.31
C ALA A 227 -5.86 18.74 2.81
N PHE A 228 -5.50 19.97 3.20
CA PHE A 228 -6.10 21.21 2.73
C PHE A 228 -4.99 22.12 2.21
N VAL A 229 -5.11 22.54 0.95
CA VAL A 229 -4.15 23.41 0.26
C VAL A 229 -4.86 24.70 -0.12
N ILE A 230 -4.16 25.82 0.08
CA ILE A 230 -4.60 27.15 -0.32
C ILE A 230 -3.65 27.73 -1.36
N ALA A 231 -4.16 28.70 -2.11
CA ALA A 231 -3.42 29.44 -3.13
C ALA A 231 -3.94 30.89 -3.20
N PRO A 232 -3.12 31.83 -3.72
CA PRO A 232 -3.57 33.19 -4.02
C PRO A 232 -4.84 33.20 -4.89
N GLY A 233 -5.60 34.29 -4.83
CA GLY A 233 -6.84 34.42 -5.58
C GLY A 233 -8.01 33.60 -4.99
N LYS A 234 -7.97 33.30 -3.68
CA LYS A 234 -9.04 32.62 -2.92
C LYS A 234 -9.28 31.16 -3.32
N LEU A 235 -8.28 30.52 -3.95
CA LEU A 235 -8.34 29.11 -4.30
C LEU A 235 -8.05 28.24 -3.07
N ALA A 236 -8.92 27.27 -2.81
CA ALA A 236 -8.71 26.24 -1.81
C ALA A 236 -9.16 24.88 -2.32
N VAL A 237 -8.38 23.85 -1.98
CA VAL A 237 -8.59 22.46 -2.39
C VAL A 237 -8.42 21.57 -1.17
N HIS A 238 -9.22 20.51 -1.06
CA HIS A 238 -9.01 19.48 -0.04
C HIS A 238 -9.13 18.07 -0.61
N ARG A 239 -8.42 17.14 0.01
CA ARG A 239 -8.50 15.69 -0.27
C ARG A 239 -8.45 14.91 1.03
N SER A 240 -9.13 13.76 1.03
CA SER A 240 -9.21 12.82 2.15
C SER A 240 -9.06 11.40 1.63
N GLY A 241 -8.45 10.55 2.44
CA GLY A 241 -8.22 9.15 2.17
C GLY A 241 -7.18 8.87 1.07
N GLY A 242 -6.87 7.58 0.94
CA GLY A 242 -5.86 7.09 0.01
C GLY A 242 -4.43 7.34 0.49
N PHE A 243 -3.48 7.00 -0.37
CA PHE A 243 -2.07 6.86 -0.01
C PHE A 243 -1.33 8.19 0.17
N ASP A 244 -1.65 9.20 -0.64
CA ASP A 244 -1.03 10.53 -0.54
C ASP A 244 -2.06 11.64 -0.84
N PRO A 245 -2.92 11.99 0.14
CA PRO A 245 -3.86 13.09 -0.05
C PRO A 245 -3.16 14.44 -0.23
N LEU A 246 -1.96 14.65 0.33
CA LEU A 246 -1.23 15.90 0.22
C LEU A 246 -0.73 16.16 -1.20
N ALA A 247 -0.05 15.19 -1.82
CA ALA A 247 0.40 15.32 -3.21
C ALA A 247 -0.77 15.50 -4.17
N ARG A 248 -1.85 14.74 -3.99
CA ARG A 248 -3.06 14.87 -4.79
C ARG A 248 -3.68 16.27 -4.68
N CYS A 249 -3.76 16.80 -3.46
CA CYS A 249 -4.29 18.12 -3.20
C CYS A 249 -3.40 19.23 -3.81
N LEU A 250 -2.07 19.10 -3.71
CA LEU A 250 -1.11 20.02 -4.33
C LEU A 250 -1.16 19.96 -5.86
N ALA A 251 -1.25 18.77 -6.46
CA ALA A 251 -1.30 18.59 -7.91
C ALA A 251 -2.54 19.26 -8.51
N GLU A 252 -3.71 19.08 -7.88
CA GLU A 252 -4.95 19.74 -8.31
C GLU A 252 -4.92 21.25 -8.14
N CYS A 253 -4.33 21.74 -7.04
CA CYS A 253 -4.12 23.18 -6.88
C CYS A 253 -3.21 23.74 -7.98
N ARG A 254 -2.10 23.06 -8.27
CA ARG A 254 -1.11 23.47 -9.28
C ARG A 254 -1.64 23.45 -10.72
N ALA A 255 -2.72 22.71 -10.97
CA ALA A 255 -3.44 22.80 -12.24
C ALA A 255 -4.19 24.13 -12.43
N ARG A 256 -4.33 24.95 -11.37
CA ARG A 256 -5.13 26.19 -11.35
C ARG A 256 -4.40 27.42 -10.82
N SER A 257 -3.27 27.24 -10.11
CA SER A 257 -2.45 28.32 -9.56
C SER A 257 -0.98 27.96 -9.61
N ALA A 258 -0.11 28.94 -9.86
CA ALA A 258 1.34 28.75 -9.81
C ALA A 258 1.86 28.59 -8.37
N GLU A 259 1.19 29.22 -7.40
CA GLU A 259 1.55 29.19 -5.99
C GLU A 259 0.50 28.42 -5.20
N CYS A 260 0.93 27.34 -4.55
CA CYS A 260 0.07 26.43 -3.79
C CYS A 260 0.78 26.00 -2.50
N HIS A 261 0.13 26.23 -1.36
CA HIS A 261 0.68 25.97 -0.05
C HIS A 261 -0.23 25.04 0.75
N ALA A 262 0.35 24.02 1.36
CA ALA A 262 -0.37 23.23 2.36
C ALA A 262 -0.74 24.15 3.53
N TYR A 263 -2.03 24.23 3.83
CA TYR A 263 -2.50 24.95 5.01
C TYR A 263 -2.63 24.02 6.21
N ALA A 264 -3.29 22.88 6.00
CA ALA A 264 -3.51 21.87 7.01
C ALA A 264 -3.30 20.46 6.45
N VAL A 265 -2.76 19.57 7.28
CA VAL A 265 -2.63 18.14 7.01
C VAL A 265 -3.10 17.41 8.26
N ASP A 266 -4.04 16.49 8.10
CA ASP A 266 -4.70 15.74 9.18
C ASP A 266 -5.35 16.66 10.23
N ASP A 267 -4.79 16.69 11.44
CA ASP A 267 -5.27 17.45 12.60
C ASP A 267 -4.44 18.70 12.90
N ARG A 268 -3.47 19.04 12.03
CA ARG A 268 -2.52 20.14 12.25
C ARG A 268 -2.55 21.18 11.15
N VAL A 269 -2.40 22.44 11.57
CA VAL A 269 -2.05 23.55 10.68
C VAL A 269 -0.55 23.50 10.44
N VAL A 270 -0.16 23.47 9.17
CA VAL A 270 1.23 23.39 8.69
C VAL A 270 1.68 24.65 7.95
N TRP A 271 0.77 25.62 7.79
CA TRP A 271 1.01 26.87 7.08
C TRP A 271 1.91 27.83 7.86
N THR A 272 2.83 28.49 7.17
CA THR A 272 3.58 29.62 7.69
C THR A 272 3.34 30.85 6.81
N PRO A 273 3.17 32.05 7.38
CA PRO A 273 3.09 33.29 6.61
C PRO A 273 4.26 33.41 5.64
N GLN A 274 3.95 33.59 4.35
CA GLN A 274 4.96 33.94 3.36
C GLN A 274 5.38 35.39 3.64
N SER A 275 6.67 35.64 3.86
CA SER A 275 7.16 37.01 3.93
C SER A 275 6.95 37.67 2.56
N PRO A 276 6.48 38.93 2.47
CA PRO A 276 6.42 39.61 1.18
C PRO A 276 7.83 39.62 0.57
N ALA A 277 7.95 39.20 -0.69
CA ALA A 277 9.17 39.47 -1.44
C ALA A 277 9.38 40.98 -1.44
N LEU A 278 10.50 41.42 -0.84
CA LEU A 278 10.94 42.82 -0.84
C LEU A 278 11.27 43.30 -2.26
#